data_AF-A0A7S1RYI2-F1
#
_entry.id   AF-A0A7S1RYI2-F1
#
_cell.length_a   1.000
_cell.length_b   1.000
_cell.length_c   1.000
_cell.angle_alpha   90.00
_cell.angle_beta   90.00
_cell.angle_gamma   90.00
#
_symmetry.space_group_name_H-M   'P 1'
#
loop_
_entity.id
_entity.type
_entity.pdbx_description
1 polymer ?
#
loop_
_entity_poly.entity_id
_entity_poly.type
_entity_poly.pdbx_seq_one_letter_code
_entity_poly.pdbx_strand_id
1 'polypeptide(L)'
;RAWGEEAPVRRSQRLERQQRQAQRRERLRRRLEELCTAARRRVQEAHVAMAKLGLQRGSLLVASPQQDGLFAQAVVLLLRLEVAQVCGVILTGGPGGPEDAASGSSTLLHALGDLSGNSGGLLPVGGLYAEERLTRSAAAHMLKHLDGMGDTAAIQGHCVWPTAELLAEVESGQWSVATWGADEAQRWLREYAATETGTSDLWQRACNQWPPCKRCSASAVS
;
A
#
# COMPACT_ATOMS: atom_id res chain seq x y z
N ARG A 1 -76.85 12.84 -8.01
CA ARG A 1 -75.88 12.40 -6.97
C ARG A 1 -75.20 11.13 -7.49
N ALA A 2 -74.05 11.26 -8.14
CA ALA A 2 -73.25 10.13 -8.63
C ALA A 2 -71.91 10.18 -7.89
N TRP A 3 -71.86 9.55 -6.71
CA TRP A 3 -70.66 9.39 -5.90
C TRP A 3 -70.60 7.91 -5.54
N GLY A 4 -69.89 7.09 -6.31
CA GLY A 4 -69.84 5.65 -6.02
C GLY A 4 -68.75 4.84 -6.74
N GLU A 5 -68.42 5.16 -7.99
CA GLU A 5 -67.62 4.22 -8.81
C GLU A 5 -66.13 4.55 -8.97
N GLU A 6 -65.63 5.69 -8.44
CA GLU A 6 -64.21 6.05 -8.56
C GLU A 6 -63.29 5.33 -7.55
N ALA A 7 -63.84 4.71 -6.51
CA ALA A 7 -63.09 4.06 -5.43
C ALA A 7 -62.28 2.80 -5.86
N PRO A 8 -62.81 1.86 -6.67
CA PRO A 8 -62.06 0.66 -7.07
C PRO A 8 -60.90 0.95 -8.01
N VAL A 9 -61.05 1.89 -8.95
CA VAL A 9 -60.00 2.28 -9.91
C VAL A 9 -58.80 2.94 -9.21
N ARG A 10 -59.06 3.78 -8.20
CA ARG A 10 -57.98 4.39 -7.41
C ARG A 10 -57.24 3.38 -6.53
N ARG A 11 -57.93 2.33 -6.05
CA ARG A 11 -57.32 1.23 -5.28
C ARG A 11 -56.44 0.34 -6.16
N SER A 12 -56.88 -0.04 -7.36
CA SER A 12 -56.07 -0.85 -8.29
C SER A 12 -54.81 -0.11 -8.73
N GLN A 13 -54.91 1.18 -9.08
CA GLN A 13 -53.76 2.02 -9.44
C GLN A 13 -52.73 2.15 -8.30
N ARG A 14 -53.19 2.21 -7.04
CA ARG A 14 -52.29 2.28 -5.87
C ARG A 14 -51.55 0.96 -5.65
N LEU A 15 -52.23 -0.17 -5.80
CA LEU A 15 -51.63 -1.50 -5.72
C LEU A 15 -50.62 -1.72 -6.84
N GLU A 16 -50.94 -1.34 -8.08
CA GLU A 16 -49.99 -1.43 -9.20
C GLU A 16 -48.74 -0.56 -8.97
N ARG A 17 -48.91 0.66 -8.46
CA ARG A 17 -47.77 1.54 -8.11
C ARG A 17 -46.92 0.91 -7.01
N GLN A 18 -47.52 0.33 -5.98
CA GLN A 18 -46.81 -0.37 -4.91
C GLN A 18 -46.06 -1.59 -5.45
N GLN A 19 -46.67 -2.39 -6.31
CA GLN A 19 -46.03 -3.54 -6.96
C GLN A 19 -44.84 -3.10 -7.84
N ARG A 20 -45.00 -2.04 -8.64
CA ARG A 20 -43.90 -1.49 -9.45
C ARG A 20 -42.76 -0.95 -8.58
N GLN A 21 -43.07 -0.29 -7.45
CA GLN A 21 -42.06 0.16 -6.50
C GLN A 21 -41.34 -1.01 -5.82
N ALA A 22 -42.07 -2.05 -5.41
CA ALA A 22 -41.51 -3.26 -4.83
C ALA A 22 -40.58 -3.98 -5.82
N GLN A 23 -41.01 -4.13 -7.09
CA GLN A 23 -40.18 -4.73 -8.14
C GLN A 23 -38.92 -3.91 -8.43
N ARG A 24 -39.00 -2.57 -8.44
CA ARG A 24 -37.82 -1.70 -8.60
C ARG A 24 -36.83 -1.86 -7.45
N ARG A 25 -37.34 -1.89 -6.20
CA ARG A 25 -36.50 -2.11 -5.00
C ARG A 25 -35.84 -3.48 -5.04
N GLU A 26 -36.56 -4.51 -5.42
CA GLU A 26 -36.04 -5.88 -5.55
C GLU A 26 -34.94 -5.97 -6.62
N ARG A 27 -35.14 -5.36 -7.80
CA ARG A 27 -34.09 -5.31 -8.85
C ARG A 27 -32.84 -4.58 -8.40
N LEU A 28 -32.99 -3.47 -7.68
CA LEU A 28 -31.86 -2.72 -7.12
C LEU A 28 -31.13 -3.54 -6.06
N ARG A 29 -31.87 -4.20 -5.18
CA ARG A 29 -31.31 -5.08 -4.15
C ARG A 29 -30.46 -6.20 -4.76
N ARG A 30 -30.99 -6.90 -5.76
CA ARG A 30 -30.24 -7.97 -6.47
C ARG A 30 -28.97 -7.44 -7.13
N ARG A 31 -29.05 -6.30 -7.82
CA ARG A 31 -27.86 -5.66 -8.43
C ARG A 31 -26.82 -5.28 -7.38
N LEU A 32 -27.23 -4.74 -6.23
CA LEU A 32 -26.31 -4.42 -5.14
C LEU A 32 -25.68 -5.70 -4.56
N GLU A 33 -26.46 -6.76 -4.36
CA GLU A 33 -25.96 -8.06 -3.89
C GLU A 33 -24.94 -8.67 -4.88
N GLU A 34 -25.21 -8.62 -6.18
CA GLU A 34 -24.30 -9.05 -7.25
C GLU A 34 -22.99 -8.24 -7.22
N LEU A 35 -23.07 -6.91 -7.13
CA LEU A 35 -21.91 -6.02 -7.05
C LEU A 35 -21.09 -6.27 -5.78
N CYS A 36 -21.74 -6.44 -4.63
CA CYS A 36 -21.07 -6.77 -3.37
C CYS A 36 -20.36 -8.13 -3.45
N THR A 37 -21.00 -9.12 -4.09
CA THR A 37 -20.41 -10.46 -4.23
C THR A 37 -19.20 -10.43 -5.16
N ALA A 38 -19.30 -9.73 -6.30
CA ALA A 38 -18.19 -9.53 -7.22
C ALA A 38 -17.03 -8.76 -6.56
N ALA A 39 -17.33 -7.71 -5.78
CA ALA A 39 -16.33 -6.95 -5.06
C ALA A 39 -15.59 -7.82 -4.02
N ARG A 40 -16.32 -8.61 -3.22
CA ARG A 40 -15.71 -9.54 -2.24
C ARG A 40 -14.80 -10.56 -2.91
N ARG A 41 -15.21 -11.09 -4.07
CA ARG A 41 -14.40 -12.03 -4.84
C ARG A 41 -13.09 -11.40 -5.29
N ARG A 42 -13.14 -10.19 -5.86
CA ARG A 42 -11.93 -9.45 -6.28
C ARG A 42 -10.99 -9.14 -5.12
N VAL A 43 -11.54 -8.74 -3.97
CA VAL A 43 -10.78 -8.53 -2.74
C VAL A 43 -10.03 -9.80 -2.34
N GLN A 44 -10.72 -10.95 -2.32
CA GLN A 44 -10.10 -12.23 -1.98
C GLN A 44 -9.02 -12.64 -2.99
N GLU A 45 -9.29 -12.50 -4.29
CA GLU A 45 -8.35 -12.82 -5.37
C GLU A 45 -7.07 -11.98 -5.25
N ALA A 46 -7.21 -10.66 -4.99
CA ALA A 46 -6.08 -9.78 -4.77
C ALA A 46 -5.26 -10.16 -3.53
N HIS A 47 -5.91 -10.46 -2.40
CA HIS A 47 -5.21 -10.93 -1.20
C HIS A 47 -4.45 -12.24 -1.43
N VAL A 48 -5.04 -13.19 -2.15
CA VAL A 48 -4.38 -14.45 -2.50
C VAL A 48 -3.19 -14.21 -3.42
N ALA A 49 -3.31 -13.32 -4.41
CA ALA A 49 -2.21 -12.98 -5.31
C ALA A 49 -1.04 -12.32 -4.56
N MET A 50 -1.33 -11.32 -3.70
CA MET A 50 -0.32 -10.68 -2.87
C MET A 50 0.40 -11.69 -1.96
N ALA A 51 -0.35 -12.56 -1.29
CA ALA A 51 0.23 -13.59 -0.42
C ALA A 51 1.11 -14.58 -1.19
N LYS A 52 0.71 -14.99 -2.40
CA LYS A 52 1.50 -15.88 -3.26
C LYS A 52 2.85 -15.28 -3.65
N LEU A 53 2.90 -13.96 -3.84
CA LEU A 53 4.13 -13.23 -4.18
C LEU A 53 4.92 -12.79 -2.93
N GLY A 54 4.47 -13.13 -1.72
CA GLY A 54 5.13 -12.72 -0.47
C GLY A 54 5.00 -11.23 -0.15
N LEU A 55 4.05 -10.54 -0.80
CA LEU A 55 3.77 -9.13 -0.54
C LEU A 55 3.02 -9.01 0.79
N GLN A 56 3.68 -8.39 1.76
CA GLN A 56 3.12 -8.05 3.05
C GLN A 56 3.65 -6.69 3.51
N ARG A 57 2.99 -6.12 4.52
CA ARG A 57 3.46 -4.88 5.15
C ARG A 57 4.85 -5.12 5.75
N GLY A 58 5.79 -4.24 5.44
CA GLY A 58 7.18 -4.35 5.83
C GLY A 58 8.05 -5.25 4.95
N SER A 59 7.49 -5.83 3.89
CA SER A 59 8.33 -6.38 2.82
C SER A 59 9.07 -5.28 2.09
N LEU A 60 10.22 -5.64 1.55
CA LEU A 60 11.01 -4.83 0.66
C LEU A 60 10.73 -5.23 -0.79
N LEU A 61 10.61 -4.25 -1.68
CA LEU A 61 10.76 -4.44 -3.11
C LEU A 61 12.16 -4.01 -3.51
N VAL A 62 12.90 -4.91 -4.12
CA VAL A 62 14.25 -4.65 -4.64
C VAL A 62 14.16 -4.60 -6.15
N ALA A 63 14.48 -3.44 -6.73
CA ALA A 63 14.46 -3.25 -8.16
C ALA A 63 15.43 -4.22 -8.85
N SER A 64 15.02 -4.80 -9.97
CA SER A 64 15.89 -5.58 -10.82
C SER A 64 17.02 -4.71 -11.38
N PRO A 65 18.22 -5.27 -11.66
CA PRO A 65 19.26 -4.56 -12.40
C PRO A 65 18.83 -4.07 -13.79
N GLN A 66 17.76 -4.65 -14.37
CA GLN A 66 17.20 -4.21 -15.65
C GLN A 66 16.16 -3.09 -15.51
N GLN A 67 15.85 -2.67 -14.28
CA GLN A 67 14.87 -1.63 -14.04
C GLN A 67 15.50 -0.26 -14.28
N ASP A 68 14.94 0.47 -15.24
CA ASP A 68 15.43 1.77 -15.65
C ASP A 68 14.61 2.93 -15.04
N GLY A 69 15.15 4.14 -15.15
CA GLY A 69 14.45 5.37 -14.78
C GLY A 69 14.45 5.66 -13.29
N LEU A 70 13.30 6.14 -12.78
CA LEU A 70 13.12 6.62 -11.41
C LEU A 70 13.37 5.56 -10.33
N PHE A 71 13.12 4.30 -10.68
CA PHE A 71 13.27 3.16 -9.77
C PHE A 71 14.56 2.36 -10.02
N ALA A 72 15.49 2.89 -10.82
CA ALA A 72 16.78 2.24 -11.03
C ALA A 72 17.51 2.09 -9.69
N GLN A 73 17.89 0.86 -9.36
CA GLN A 73 18.52 0.50 -8.08
C GLN A 73 17.68 0.88 -6.84
N ALA A 74 16.35 0.92 -6.97
CA ALA A 74 15.49 1.25 -5.86
C ALA A 74 15.33 0.08 -4.87
N VAL A 75 15.29 0.42 -3.59
CA VAL A 75 14.74 -0.46 -2.55
C VAL A 75 13.55 0.25 -1.92
N VAL A 76 12.37 -0.37 -1.96
CA VAL A 76 11.12 0.21 -1.47
C VAL A 76 10.61 -0.60 -0.29
N LEU A 77 10.33 0.07 0.83
CA LEU A 77 9.64 -0.54 1.97
C LEU A 77 8.13 -0.39 1.82
N LEU A 78 7.41 -1.52 1.82
CA LEU A 78 5.94 -1.52 1.73
C LEU A 78 5.31 -1.13 3.07
N LEU A 79 4.53 -0.06 3.06
CA LEU A 79 3.87 0.45 4.27
C LEU A 79 2.40 0.02 4.34
N ARG A 80 1.69 0.10 3.21
CA ARG A 80 0.26 -0.21 3.13
C ARG A 80 -0.04 -1.04 1.90
N LEU A 81 -0.82 -2.10 2.08
CA LEU A 81 -1.28 -2.98 1.01
C LEU A 81 -2.79 -3.03 1.08
N GLU A 82 -3.43 -2.39 0.11
CA GLU A 82 -4.88 -2.41 -0.09
C GLU A 82 -5.20 -3.11 -1.41
N VAL A 83 -6.46 -3.47 -1.62
CA VAL A 83 -6.88 -4.13 -2.87
C VAL A 83 -6.80 -3.19 -4.07
N ALA A 84 -7.02 -1.89 -3.84
CA ALA A 84 -6.96 -0.89 -4.89
C ALA A 84 -5.53 -0.40 -5.15
N GLN A 85 -4.74 -0.24 -4.08
CA GLN A 85 -3.42 0.36 -4.15
C GLN A 85 -2.44 -0.22 -3.13
N VAL A 86 -1.16 -0.18 -3.46
CA VAL A 86 -0.04 -0.47 -2.56
C VAL A 86 0.80 0.79 -2.43
N CYS A 87 1.24 1.10 -1.21
CA CYS A 87 2.07 2.27 -0.92
C CYS A 87 3.38 1.84 -0.26
N GLY A 88 4.47 2.49 -0.64
CA GLY A 88 5.78 2.30 -0.04
C GLY A 88 6.62 3.56 0.03
N VAL A 89 7.79 3.45 0.67
CA VAL A 89 8.80 4.51 0.73
C VAL A 89 10.11 4.00 0.16
N ILE A 90 10.80 4.84 -0.61
CA ILE A 90 12.07 4.49 -1.24
C ILE A 90 13.18 4.71 -0.21
N LEU A 91 13.92 3.65 0.12
CA LEU A 91 14.99 3.63 1.12
C LEU A 91 16.35 4.05 0.53
N THR A 92 16.57 3.73 -0.75
CA THR A 92 17.76 4.15 -1.51
C THR A 92 17.57 5.59 -1.95
N GLY A 93 18.33 6.52 -1.37
CA GLY A 93 18.22 7.98 -1.59
C GLY A 93 18.60 8.48 -2.99
N GLY A 94 18.00 7.92 -4.04
CA GLY A 94 18.11 8.42 -5.42
C GLY A 94 17.19 9.62 -5.67
N PRO A 95 17.47 10.44 -6.70
CA PRO A 95 16.70 11.65 -7.04
C PRO A 95 15.31 11.36 -7.67
N GLY A 96 14.74 10.17 -7.44
CA GLY A 96 13.76 9.57 -8.34
C GLY A 96 12.42 9.16 -7.73
N GLY A 97 12.01 9.70 -6.59
CA GLY A 97 10.57 9.67 -6.30
C GLY A 97 9.83 10.51 -7.36
N PRO A 98 8.65 10.10 -7.88
CA PRO A 98 7.85 11.01 -8.70
C PRO A 98 7.69 12.34 -7.94
N GLU A 99 7.63 13.46 -8.68
CA GLU A 99 7.57 14.85 -8.19
C GLU A 99 6.36 15.18 -7.29
N ASP A 100 5.72 14.19 -6.67
CA ASP A 100 5.01 14.35 -5.39
C ASP A 100 5.96 14.56 -4.21
N ALA A 101 7.26 14.84 -4.45
CA ALA A 101 8.09 15.67 -3.58
C ALA A 101 7.44 17.03 -3.25
N ALA A 102 6.41 17.45 -4.01
CA ALA A 102 5.51 18.55 -3.68
C ALA A 102 4.47 18.23 -2.58
N SER A 103 4.28 16.97 -2.18
CA SER A 103 3.27 16.59 -1.18
C SER A 103 3.60 17.09 0.23
N GLY A 104 4.81 17.61 0.47
CA GLY A 104 5.23 18.11 1.78
C GLY A 104 5.17 17.05 2.88
N SER A 105 5.01 15.79 2.49
CA SER A 105 4.74 14.66 3.37
C SER A 105 6.00 13.81 3.55
N SER A 106 6.28 13.46 4.78
CA SER A 106 7.43 12.66 5.22
C SER A 106 6.93 11.44 5.95
N THR A 107 7.68 10.34 5.85
CA THR A 107 7.48 9.15 6.67
C THR A 107 8.62 9.06 7.67
N LEU A 108 8.28 8.95 8.94
CA LEU A 108 9.25 8.75 10.00
C LEU A 108 9.29 7.27 10.36
N LEU A 109 10.48 6.66 10.27
CA LEU A 109 10.75 5.30 10.71
C LEU A 109 11.52 5.31 12.02
N HIS A 110 11.15 4.46 12.97
CA HIS A 110 11.86 4.31 14.25
C HIS A 110 11.74 2.90 14.83
N ALA A 111 12.65 2.54 15.73
CA ALA A 111 12.67 1.23 16.39
C ALA A 111 11.83 1.18 17.69
N LEU A 112 11.32 2.31 18.17
CA LEU A 112 10.67 2.43 19.48
C LEU A 112 9.19 2.00 19.46
N GLY A 113 8.89 0.83 20.00
CA GLY A 113 7.51 0.33 20.08
C GLY A 113 6.67 0.89 21.24
N ASP A 114 7.30 1.24 22.36
CA ASP A 114 6.60 1.60 23.60
C ASP A 114 6.04 3.04 23.62
N LEU A 115 6.34 3.85 22.60
CA LEU A 115 5.76 5.18 22.45
C LEU A 115 4.28 5.12 22.02
N SER A 116 3.75 3.93 21.69
CA SER A 116 2.40 3.72 21.17
C SER A 116 1.27 3.86 22.19
N GLY A 117 1.52 4.48 23.34
CA GLY A 117 0.55 4.59 24.43
C GLY A 117 -0.79 5.26 24.07
N ASN A 118 -0.91 5.98 22.95
CA ASN A 118 -2.17 6.62 22.53
C ASN A 118 -2.33 6.90 21.02
N SER A 119 -1.40 6.49 20.16
CA SER A 119 -1.41 6.87 18.74
C SER A 119 -1.91 5.72 17.87
N GLY A 120 -3.20 5.69 17.54
CA GLY A 120 -3.82 4.68 16.66
C GLY A 120 -3.29 4.59 15.22
N GLY A 121 -2.16 5.23 14.92
CA GLY A 121 -1.49 5.23 13.61
C GLY A 121 -0.14 4.53 13.57
N LEU A 122 0.41 4.08 14.71
CA LEU A 122 1.68 3.34 14.75
C LEU A 122 1.44 1.88 14.38
N LEU A 123 1.98 1.47 13.24
CA LEU A 123 1.79 0.12 12.74
C LEU A 123 3.17 -0.49 12.46
N PRO A 124 3.45 -1.71 12.93
CA PRO A 124 4.74 -2.36 12.73
C PRO A 124 4.97 -2.61 11.23
N VAL A 125 6.20 -2.38 10.78
CA VAL A 125 6.67 -2.51 9.41
C VAL A 125 8.05 -3.20 9.45
N GLY A 126 8.08 -4.53 9.33
CA GLY A 126 9.34 -5.28 9.27
C GLY A 126 10.25 -5.11 10.48
N GLY A 127 9.67 -4.99 11.69
CA GLY A 127 10.41 -4.75 12.94
C GLY A 127 10.71 -3.28 13.25
N LEU A 128 10.22 -2.35 12.42
CA LEU A 128 10.20 -0.91 12.68
C LEU A 128 8.77 -0.42 12.90
N TYR A 129 8.64 0.83 13.31
CA TYR A 129 7.39 1.57 13.34
C TYR A 129 7.47 2.70 12.31
N ALA A 130 6.35 2.94 11.63
CA ALA A 130 6.24 3.98 10.62
C ALA A 130 5.12 4.96 10.98
N GLU A 131 5.47 6.24 11.00
CA GLU A 131 4.52 7.35 11.04
C GLU A 131 4.44 8.00 9.66
N GLU A 132 3.29 7.81 9.01
CA GLU A 132 3.07 8.21 7.62
C GLU A 132 2.45 9.61 7.51
N ARG A 133 2.67 10.28 6.36
CA ARG A 133 2.00 11.54 5.98
C ARG A 133 2.26 12.72 6.93
N LEU A 134 3.42 12.77 7.58
CA LEU A 134 3.81 13.88 8.43
C LEU A 134 4.17 15.10 7.59
N THR A 135 3.75 16.30 8.00
CA THR A 135 4.33 17.52 7.41
C THR A 135 5.81 17.61 7.75
N ARG A 136 6.61 18.36 6.97
CA ARG A 136 8.04 18.58 7.28
C ARG A 136 8.28 19.09 8.71
N SER A 137 7.44 20.00 9.20
CA SER A 137 7.53 20.52 10.56
C SER A 137 7.13 19.50 11.62
N ALA A 138 6.10 18.69 11.37
CA ALA A 138 5.72 17.59 12.25
C ALA A 138 6.82 16.53 12.33
N ALA A 139 7.37 16.11 11.19
CA ALA A 139 8.50 15.16 11.15
C ALA A 139 9.72 15.70 11.90
N ALA A 140 10.10 16.97 11.71
CA ALA A 140 11.21 17.59 12.43
C ALA A 140 10.95 17.70 13.93
N HIS A 141 9.71 18.03 14.33
CA HIS A 141 9.32 18.08 15.74
C HIS A 141 9.40 16.69 16.38
N MET A 142 8.91 15.66 15.69
CA MET A 142 8.97 14.28 16.15
C MET A 142 10.40 13.75 16.25
N LEU A 143 11.24 14.02 15.25
CA LEU A 143 12.66 13.67 15.32
C LEU A 143 13.32 14.24 16.58
N LYS A 144 13.03 15.50 16.95
CA LYS A 144 13.53 16.10 18.19
C LYS A 144 13.01 15.41 19.45
N HIS A 145 11.76 14.95 19.44
CA HIS A 145 11.23 14.18 20.57
C HIS A 145 11.87 12.81 20.67
N LEU A 146 12.14 12.16 19.54
CA LEU A 146 12.76 10.84 19.49
C LEU A 146 14.30 10.88 19.64
N ASP A 147 14.89 12.07 19.62
CA ASP A 147 16.32 12.26 19.74
C ASP A 147 16.83 11.70 21.08
N GLY A 148 17.88 10.89 21.01
CA GLY A 148 18.43 10.17 22.16
C GLY A 148 17.59 9.01 22.71
N MET A 149 16.38 8.76 22.18
CA MET A 149 15.57 7.59 22.58
C MET A 149 15.82 6.36 21.73
N GLY A 150 16.28 6.50 20.48
CA GLY A 150 16.62 5.37 19.62
C GLY A 150 16.90 5.77 18.18
N ASP A 151 17.15 4.77 17.34
CA ASP A 151 17.45 4.98 15.93
C ASP A 151 16.19 5.42 15.17
N THR A 152 16.28 6.56 14.48
CA THR A 152 15.17 7.14 13.72
C THR A 152 15.64 7.64 12.35
N ALA A 153 14.74 7.61 11.37
CA ALA A 153 14.99 8.12 10.03
C ALA A 153 13.74 8.80 9.48
N ALA A 154 13.86 10.05 9.05
CA ALA A 154 12.84 10.71 8.25
C ALA A 154 13.14 10.52 6.76
N ILE A 155 12.19 9.92 6.06
CA ILE A 155 12.26 9.66 4.63
C ILE A 155 11.26 10.57 3.92
N GLN A 156 11.74 11.25 2.88
CA GLN A 156 10.91 12.08 2.03
C GLN A 156 10.49 11.30 0.80
N GLY A 157 9.24 11.51 0.38
CA GLY A 157 8.67 10.83 -0.77
C GLY A 157 8.02 9.50 -0.41
N HIS A 158 7.02 9.15 -1.22
CA HIS A 158 6.34 7.87 -1.18
C HIS A 158 5.99 7.49 -2.61
N CYS A 159 5.74 6.21 -2.82
CA CYS A 159 5.33 5.65 -4.09
C CYS A 159 4.02 4.90 -3.90
N VAL A 160 3.14 5.01 -4.89
CA VAL A 160 1.82 4.40 -4.89
C VAL A 160 1.64 3.66 -6.21
N TRP A 161 1.20 2.42 -6.12
CA TRP A 161 0.87 1.59 -7.28
C TRP A 161 -0.58 1.14 -7.19
N PRO A 162 -1.31 1.08 -8.30
CA PRO A 162 -2.45 0.18 -8.41
C PRO A 162 -2.00 -1.26 -8.10
N THR A 163 -2.72 -1.96 -7.22
CA THR A 163 -2.29 -3.29 -6.76
C THR A 163 -2.10 -4.27 -7.91
N ALA A 164 -2.96 -4.22 -8.93
CA ALA A 164 -2.85 -5.07 -10.11
C ALA A 164 -1.58 -4.83 -10.93
N GLU A 165 -1.11 -3.58 -11.01
CA GLU A 165 0.11 -3.23 -11.74
C GLU A 165 1.35 -3.73 -10.99
N LEU A 166 1.42 -3.50 -9.68
CA LEU A 166 2.53 -4.00 -8.87
C LEU A 166 2.64 -5.54 -8.93
N LEU A 167 1.51 -6.25 -8.89
CA LEU A 167 1.51 -7.71 -9.04
C LEU A 167 2.14 -8.14 -10.37
N ALA A 168 1.78 -7.47 -11.47
CA ALA A 168 2.34 -7.76 -12.79
C ALA A 168 3.84 -7.41 -12.89
N GLU A 169 4.28 -6.31 -12.28
CA GLU A 169 5.72 -5.94 -12.24
C GLU A 169 6.54 -6.95 -11.43
N VAL A 170 6.01 -7.47 -10.32
CA VAL A 170 6.67 -8.54 -9.53
C VAL A 170 6.70 -9.85 -10.33
N GLU A 171 5.61 -10.23 -10.98
CA GLU A 171 5.54 -11.47 -11.77
C GLU A 171 6.47 -11.42 -12.99
N SER A 172 6.60 -10.26 -13.63
CA SER A 172 7.55 -10.05 -14.74
C SER A 172 9.01 -9.93 -14.30
N GLY A 173 9.29 -9.96 -12.99
CA GLY A 173 10.64 -9.94 -12.43
C GLY A 173 11.27 -8.55 -12.40
N GLN A 174 10.49 -7.48 -12.56
CA GLN A 174 10.99 -6.12 -12.35
C GLN A 174 11.32 -5.89 -10.87
N TRP A 175 10.51 -6.46 -9.97
CA TRP A 175 10.75 -6.39 -8.53
C TRP A 175 11.00 -7.77 -7.94
N SER A 176 12.00 -7.85 -7.07
CA SER A 176 12.18 -8.98 -6.15
C SER A 176 11.58 -8.62 -4.79
N VAL A 177 10.72 -9.49 -4.26
CA VAL A 177 10.13 -9.30 -2.94
C VAL A 177 11.04 -9.94 -1.89
N ALA A 178 11.48 -9.13 -0.93
CA ALA A 178 12.32 -9.55 0.17
C ALA A 178 11.67 -9.23 1.51
N THR A 179 12.12 -9.91 2.56
CA THR A 179 11.77 -9.60 3.93
C THR A 179 13.05 -9.43 4.73
N TRP A 180 13.08 -8.43 5.59
CA TRP A 180 14.15 -8.23 6.56
C TRP A 180 13.65 -8.47 7.99
N GLY A 181 14.57 -8.86 8.87
CA GLY A 181 14.30 -8.98 10.30
C GLY A 181 14.42 -7.64 11.02
N ALA A 182 13.92 -7.58 12.26
CA ALA A 182 14.01 -6.36 13.09
C ALA A 182 15.46 -5.88 13.27
N ASP A 183 16.39 -6.80 13.52
CA ASP A 183 17.83 -6.47 13.69
C ASP A 183 18.44 -5.84 12.43
N GLU A 184 18.00 -6.29 11.26
CA GLU A 184 18.47 -5.81 9.97
C GLU A 184 17.87 -4.44 9.65
N ALA A 185 16.57 -4.27 9.89
CA ALA A 185 15.90 -2.98 9.72
C ALA A 185 16.47 -1.91 10.68
N GLN A 186 16.76 -2.27 11.94
CA GLN A 186 17.42 -1.39 12.90
C GLN A 186 18.87 -1.07 12.52
N ARG A 187 19.61 -2.05 12.00
CA ARG A 187 20.95 -1.80 11.45
C ARG A 187 20.89 -0.80 10.30
N TRP A 188 19.94 -0.98 9.38
CA TRP A 188 19.72 -0.04 8.28
C TRP A 188 19.40 1.37 8.79
N LEU A 189 18.52 1.52 9.80
CA LEU A 189 18.23 2.83 10.39
C LEU A 189 19.47 3.51 10.94
N ARG A 190 20.35 2.77 11.64
CA ARG A 190 21.63 3.30 12.16
C ARG A 190 22.55 3.76 11.05
N GLU A 191 22.69 2.95 10.00
CA GLU A 191 23.52 3.29 8.84
C GLU A 191 22.96 4.53 8.13
N TYR A 192 21.64 4.59 7.92
CA TYR A 192 20.98 5.73 7.29
C TYR A 192 21.15 7.02 8.10
N ALA A 193 20.96 6.95 9.42
CA ALA A 193 21.15 8.11 10.32
C ALA A 193 22.61 8.60 10.35
N ALA A 194 23.58 7.70 10.15
CA ALA A 194 25.01 8.04 10.11
C ALA A 194 25.48 8.63 8.77
N THR A 195 24.75 8.41 7.69
CA THR A 195 25.11 8.89 6.35
C THR A 195 24.32 10.14 5.95
N GLU A 196 24.99 11.26 5.69
CA GLU A 196 24.35 12.47 5.13
C GLU A 196 23.87 12.29 3.68
N THR A 197 24.43 11.30 2.97
CA THR A 197 24.08 10.94 1.59
C THR A 197 23.67 9.48 1.60
N GLY A 198 22.39 9.22 1.34
CA GLY A 198 21.72 7.93 1.59
C GLY A 198 22.46 6.68 1.10
N THR A 199 22.06 5.54 1.63
CA THR A 199 22.70 4.23 1.54
C THR A 199 22.83 3.72 0.08
N SER A 200 23.85 4.18 -0.65
CA SER A 200 24.16 3.75 -2.02
C SER A 200 24.46 2.25 -2.13
N ASP A 201 24.87 1.62 -1.02
CA ASP A 201 25.17 0.19 -0.95
C ASP A 201 23.95 -0.67 -0.55
N LEU A 202 22.79 -0.08 -0.21
CA LEU A 202 21.62 -0.87 0.23
C LEU A 202 21.09 -1.77 -0.88
N TRP A 203 20.98 -1.25 -2.11
CA TRP A 203 20.51 -2.04 -3.24
C TRP A 203 21.48 -3.18 -3.55
N GLN A 204 22.79 -2.91 -3.55
CA GLN A 204 23.79 -3.94 -3.85
C GLN A 204 23.82 -5.04 -2.78
N ARG A 205 23.71 -4.68 -1.50
CA ARG A 205 23.51 -5.64 -0.40
C ARG A 205 22.22 -6.45 -0.59
N ALA A 206 21.12 -5.78 -0.90
CA ALA A 206 19.85 -6.43 -1.12
C ALA A 206 19.90 -7.43 -2.29
N CYS A 207 20.58 -7.09 -3.39
CA CYS A 207 20.79 -8.02 -4.51
C CYS A 207 21.66 -9.22 -4.14
N ASN A 208 22.69 -9.04 -3.30
CA ASN A 208 23.56 -10.12 -2.86
C ASN A 208 22.85 -11.09 -1.90
N GLN A 209 21.96 -10.55 -1.06
CA GLN A 209 21.25 -11.31 -0.04
C GLN A 209 19.95 -11.95 -0.56
N TRP A 210 19.26 -11.26 -1.47
CA TRP A 210 18.01 -11.70 -2.10
C TRP A 210 18.15 -11.67 -3.62
N PRO A 211 18.91 -12.61 -4.21
CA PRO A 211 19.05 -12.66 -5.65
C PRO A 211 17.69 -12.86 -6.32
N PRO A 212 17.46 -12.23 -7.49
CA PRO A 212 16.20 -12.38 -8.21
C PRO A 212 15.90 -13.86 -8.45
N CYS A 213 14.64 -14.25 -8.21
CA CYS A 213 14.20 -15.63 -8.34
C CYS A 213 14.52 -16.14 -9.75
N LYS A 214 15.43 -17.12 -9.87
CA LYS A 214 15.86 -17.72 -11.14
C LYS A 214 14.71 -18.33 -11.96
N ARG A 215 13.50 -18.48 -11.39
CA ARG A 215 12.33 -19.00 -12.10
C ARG A 215 11.66 -17.97 -13.02
N CYS A 216 11.86 -16.67 -12.83
CA CYS A 216 11.23 -15.65 -13.68
C CYS A 216 12.07 -15.30 -14.92
N SER A 217 13.38 -15.54 -14.90
CA SER A 217 14.29 -15.24 -16.02
C SER A 217 14.24 -16.24 -17.17
N ALA A 218 13.49 -17.34 -17.05
CA ALA A 218 13.35 -18.34 -18.12
C ALA A 218 12.30 -17.98 -19.20
N SER A 219 11.52 -16.91 -19.01
CA SER A 219 10.38 -16.58 -19.88
C SER A 219 10.60 -15.36 -20.80
N ALA A 220 11.76 -14.69 -20.72
CA ALA A 220 12.03 -13.45 -21.45
C ALA A 220 12.87 -13.62 -22.74
N VAL A 221 13.04 -14.85 -23.24
CA VAL A 221 13.69 -15.11 -24.52
C VAL A 221 12.81 -16.01 -25.37
N SER A 222 11.88 -15.42 -26.12
CA SER A 222 11.26 -15.99 -27.32
C SER A 222 10.69 -14.85 -28.16
#